data_AF-A0AAV9F9N6-F1
#
_entry.id   AF-A0AAV9F9N6-F1
#
_cell.length_a   1.000
_cell.length_b   1.000
_cell.length_c   1.000
_cell.angle_alpha   90.00
_cell.angle_beta   90.00
_cell.angle_gamma   90.00
#
_symmetry.space_group_name_H-M   'P 1'
#
loop_
_entity.id
_entity.type
_entity.pdbx_description
1 polymer ?
#
loop_
_entity_poly.entity_id
_entity_poly.type
_entity_poly.pdbx_seq_one_letter_code
_entity_poly.pdbx_strand_id
1 'polypeptide(L)'
;MPKLLAVPNLMKFAKVVQEQQKKKQVDPHKEVETVPEVPKTEVDKMKEYQTAAKRLDSARLVLRKSVKADSELRSPVMKDELIAEVARQLCVNIEPENLHLPSPLSSLGEFEVPLRLPRSIPLPEGKNYWSLNVKIRR
;
A
#
# COMPACT_ATOMS: atom_id res chain seq x y z
N MET A 1 20.51 11.90 -64.94
CA MET A 1 19.55 11.88 -63.83
C MET A 1 20.30 12.01 -62.51
N PRO A 2 20.06 13.03 -61.68
CA PRO A 2 20.68 13.13 -60.37
C PRO A 2 19.99 12.15 -59.40
N LYS A 3 20.75 11.25 -58.78
CA LYS A 3 20.29 10.33 -57.74
C LYS A 3 20.17 11.11 -56.43
N LEU A 4 18.95 11.46 -56.02
CA LEU A 4 18.68 12.01 -54.69
C LEU A 4 18.86 10.90 -53.65
N LEU A 5 20.05 10.81 -53.06
CA LEU A 5 20.25 10.11 -51.80
C LEU A 5 19.69 11.03 -50.71
N ALA A 6 18.44 10.81 -50.30
CA ALA A 6 17.89 11.43 -49.11
C ALA A 6 18.65 10.89 -47.90
N VAL A 7 19.69 11.61 -47.46
CA VAL A 7 20.36 11.30 -46.20
C VAL A 7 19.51 11.91 -45.09
N PRO A 8 19.06 11.14 -44.10
CA PRO A 8 18.36 11.69 -42.95
C PRO A 8 19.24 12.77 -42.32
N ASN A 9 18.70 13.97 -42.12
CA ASN A 9 19.43 15.06 -41.50
C ASN A 9 19.78 14.68 -40.05
N LEU A 10 20.97 14.13 -39.85
CA LEU A 10 21.48 13.61 -38.57
C LEU A 10 21.40 14.67 -37.46
N MET A 11 21.54 15.96 -37.81
CA MET A 11 21.43 17.08 -36.87
C MET A 11 20.01 17.23 -36.30
N LYS A 12 18.97 16.87 -37.06
CA LYS A 12 17.58 16.87 -36.59
C LYS A 12 17.36 15.77 -35.55
N PHE A 13 17.94 14.59 -35.78
CA PHE A 13 17.85 13.47 -34.86
C PHE A 13 18.66 13.69 -33.57
N ALA A 14 19.79 14.41 -33.63
CA ALA A 14 20.58 14.76 -32.46
C ALA A 14 19.76 15.52 -31.40
N LYS A 15 18.94 16.49 -31.82
CA LYS A 15 18.04 17.21 -30.90
C LYS A 15 16.97 16.31 -30.28
N VAL A 16 16.36 15.43 -31.09
CA VAL A 16 15.34 14.49 -30.60
C VAL A 16 15.94 13.51 -29.58
N VAL A 17 17.15 13.01 -29.82
CA VAL A 17 17.86 12.11 -28.89
C VAL A 17 18.22 12.85 -27.60
N GLN A 18 18.68 14.10 -27.68
CA GLN A 18 18.95 14.93 -26.49
C GLN A 18 17.67 15.22 -25.68
N GLU A 19 16.55 15.49 -26.32
CA GLU A 19 15.26 15.69 -25.65
C GLU A 19 14.74 14.40 -24.99
N GLN A 20 14.90 13.25 -25.65
CA GLN A 20 14.56 11.96 -25.06
C GLN A 20 15.47 11.61 -23.88
N GLN A 21 16.78 11.89 -23.98
CA GLN A 21 17.73 11.70 -22.87
C GLN A 21 17.43 12.62 -21.68
N LYS A 22 17.07 13.89 -21.92
CA LYS A 22 16.60 14.79 -20.86
C LYS A 22 15.36 14.25 -20.17
N LYS A 23 14.39 13.73 -20.91
CA LYS A 23 13.18 13.13 -20.32
C LYS A 23 13.49 11.85 -19.54
N LYS A 24 14.41 11.02 -20.02
CA LYS A 24 14.84 9.77 -19.36
C LYS A 24 15.73 9.98 -18.14
N GLN A 25 16.43 11.12 -18.05
CA GLN A 25 17.14 11.51 -16.83
C GLN A 25 16.20 12.08 -15.76
N VAL A 26 14.96 12.44 -16.13
CA VAL A 26 13.86 12.74 -15.21
C VAL A 26 13.07 11.45 -14.94
N ASP A 27 13.78 10.35 -14.70
CA ASP A 27 13.26 9.22 -13.93
C ASP A 27 13.81 9.43 -12.50
N PRO A 28 12.95 9.74 -11.51
CA PRO A 28 13.34 10.19 -10.19
C PRO A 28 13.80 9.02 -9.31
N HIS A 29 15.00 8.51 -9.59
CA HIS A 29 15.78 7.72 -8.65
C HIS A 29 16.89 8.56 -8.01
N LYS A 30 16.57 9.78 -7.56
CA LYS A 30 17.25 10.42 -6.43
C LYS A 30 16.47 11.63 -5.96
N GLU A 31 16.34 11.74 -4.65
CA GLU A 31 15.69 12.83 -3.90
C GLU A 31 14.17 12.80 -4.03
N VAL A 32 13.58 11.76 -3.42
CA VAL A 32 12.35 12.02 -2.65
C VAL A 32 12.76 13.10 -1.66
N GLU A 33 12.36 14.32 -2.02
CA GLU A 33 12.22 15.45 -1.14
C GLU A 33 11.95 14.93 0.26
N THR A 34 12.92 15.13 1.15
CA THR A 34 12.59 15.44 2.53
C THR A 34 11.58 16.59 2.44
N VAL A 35 10.29 16.23 2.35
CA VAL A 35 9.19 17.10 2.73
C VAL A 35 9.71 17.72 4.02
N PRO A 36 9.85 19.06 4.12
CA PRO A 36 10.13 19.64 5.41
C PRO A 36 8.97 19.15 6.27
N GLU A 37 9.26 18.20 7.16
CA GLU A 37 8.35 17.79 8.20
C GLU A 37 8.17 19.08 9.01
N VAL A 38 7.16 19.85 8.61
CA VAL A 38 6.58 20.88 9.46
C VAL A 38 6.36 20.12 10.76
N PRO A 39 6.99 20.54 11.88
CA PRO A 39 6.96 19.77 13.11
C PRO A 39 5.50 19.70 13.55
N LYS A 40 4.82 18.61 13.16
CA LYS A 40 3.45 18.36 13.53
C LYS A 40 3.47 18.32 15.04
N THR A 41 2.73 19.22 15.65
CA THR A 41 2.57 19.23 17.10
C THR A 41 2.01 17.87 17.52
N GLU A 42 2.37 17.40 18.71
CA GLU A 42 1.99 16.06 19.19
C GLU A 42 0.47 15.82 19.11
N VAL A 43 -0.32 16.88 19.29
CA VAL A 43 -1.78 16.89 19.16
C VAL A 43 -2.25 16.49 17.77
N ASP A 44 -1.59 16.94 16.71
CA ASP A 44 -1.98 16.64 15.33
C ASP A 44 -1.66 15.19 14.98
N LYS A 45 -0.53 14.67 15.48
CA LYS A 45 -0.19 13.24 15.36
C LYS A 45 -1.25 12.36 16.04
N MET A 46 -1.73 12.75 17.23
CA MET A 46 -2.81 12.02 17.92
C MET A 46 -4.12 11.98 17.12
N LYS A 47 -4.51 13.09 16.47
CA LYS A 47 -5.69 13.13 15.60
C LYS A 47 -5.52 12.23 14.38
N GLU A 48 -4.32 12.19 13.79
CA GLU A 48 -4.01 11.30 12.68
C GLU A 48 -4.17 9.82 13.07
N TYR A 49 -3.64 9.43 14.24
CA TYR A 49 -3.80 8.07 14.76
C TYR A 49 -5.27 7.70 15.02
N GLN A 50 -6.05 8.60 15.61
CA GLN A 50 -7.48 8.38 15.82
C GLN A 50 -8.23 8.21 14.50
N THR A 51 -7.88 9.03 13.50
CA THR A 51 -8.49 8.96 12.17
C THR A 51 -8.12 7.66 11.47
N ALA A 52 -6.85 7.23 11.56
CA ALA A 52 -6.40 5.95 11.03
C ALA A 52 -7.10 4.76 11.71
N ALA A 53 -7.23 4.77 13.03
CA ALA A 53 -7.93 3.72 13.76
C ALA A 53 -9.40 3.62 13.32
N LYS A 54 -10.11 4.76 13.22
CA LYS A 54 -11.50 4.79 12.71
C LYS A 54 -11.61 4.24 11.29
N ARG A 55 -10.66 4.56 10.40
CA ARG A 55 -10.61 3.99 9.04
C ARG A 55 -10.49 2.47 9.08
N LEU A 56 -9.60 1.92 9.91
CA LEU A 56 -9.42 0.48 10.05
C LEU A 56 -10.68 -0.24 10.54
N ASP A 57 -11.44 0.35 11.46
CA ASP A 57 -12.66 -0.27 12.00
C ASP A 57 -13.87 -0.17 11.08
N SER A 58 -14.01 0.94 10.36
CA SER A 58 -15.09 1.13 9.38
C SER A 58 -14.90 0.28 8.12
N ALA A 59 -13.65 -0.07 7.82
CA ALA A 59 -13.30 -0.68 6.56
C ALA A 59 -13.35 -2.21 6.59
N ARG A 60 -13.50 -2.77 5.40
CA ARG A 60 -13.48 -4.20 5.15
C ARG A 60 -12.38 -4.53 4.16
N LEU A 61 -11.32 -5.17 4.64
CA LEU A 61 -10.19 -5.56 3.81
C LEU A 61 -10.58 -6.76 2.94
N VAL A 62 -10.54 -6.62 1.60
CA VAL A 62 -10.93 -7.70 0.69
C VAL A 62 -9.69 -8.26 -0.03
N LEU A 63 -9.30 -9.49 0.26
CA LEU A 63 -8.20 -10.19 -0.41
C LEU A 63 -8.75 -11.14 -1.48
N ARG A 64 -8.06 -11.20 -2.63
CA ARG A 64 -8.33 -12.20 -3.66
C ARG A 64 -7.18 -13.21 -3.70
N LYS A 65 -7.50 -14.48 -3.51
CA LYS A 65 -6.51 -15.56 -3.43
C LYS A 65 -6.93 -16.76 -4.28
N SER A 66 -5.93 -17.39 -4.89
CA SER A 66 -6.14 -18.64 -5.62
C SER A 66 -6.37 -19.80 -4.63
N VAL A 67 -7.27 -20.70 -5.02
CA VAL A 67 -7.76 -21.82 -4.21
C VAL A 67 -7.20 -23.12 -4.80
N LYS A 68 -6.77 -24.07 -3.98
CA LYS A 68 -6.32 -25.41 -4.43
C LYS A 68 -7.49 -26.38 -4.57
N ALA A 69 -8.30 -26.48 -3.52
CA ALA A 69 -9.51 -27.31 -3.43
C ALA A 69 -10.60 -26.45 -2.78
N ASP A 70 -11.88 -26.69 -3.10
CA ASP A 70 -13.06 -25.82 -2.92
C ASP A 70 -12.99 -24.66 -1.90
N SER A 71 -12.46 -24.88 -0.68
CA SER A 71 -12.34 -23.88 0.39
C SER A 71 -10.92 -23.55 0.89
N GLU A 72 -9.88 -24.30 0.47
CA GLU A 72 -8.50 -24.14 0.94
C GLU A 72 -7.64 -23.28 -0.02
N LEU A 73 -6.95 -22.30 0.55
CA LEU A 73 -6.07 -21.40 -0.18
C LEU A 73 -4.83 -22.13 -0.70
N ARG A 74 -4.43 -21.81 -1.93
CA ARG A 74 -3.19 -22.31 -2.52
C ARG A 74 -1.96 -21.81 -1.78
N SER A 75 -1.98 -20.54 -1.39
CA SER A 75 -0.98 -19.90 -0.55
C SER A 75 -1.68 -19.28 0.67
N PRO A 76 -1.27 -19.65 1.90
CA PRO A 76 -1.79 -19.03 3.12
C PRO A 76 -1.49 -17.53 3.13
N VAL A 77 -2.37 -16.76 3.77
CA VAL A 77 -2.17 -15.32 3.99
C VAL A 77 -1.30 -15.13 5.23
N MET A 78 -0.15 -14.51 5.04
CA MET A 78 0.81 -14.16 6.09
C MET A 78 0.55 -12.75 6.62
N LYS A 79 1.20 -12.41 7.75
CA LYS A 79 1.11 -11.06 8.34
C LYS A 79 1.55 -9.96 7.39
N ASP A 80 2.68 -10.16 6.71
CA ASP A 80 3.26 -9.15 5.82
C ASP A 80 2.34 -8.83 4.64
N GLU A 81 1.65 -9.85 4.14
CA GLU A 81 0.68 -9.67 3.07
C GLU A 81 -0.55 -8.87 3.53
N LEU A 82 -1.04 -9.11 4.75
CA LEU A 82 -2.11 -8.28 5.31
C LEU A 82 -1.67 -6.83 5.47
N ILE A 83 -0.44 -6.60 5.93
CA ILE A 83 0.10 -5.24 6.11
C ILE A 83 0.20 -4.52 4.76
N ALA A 84 0.76 -5.20 3.75
CA ALA A 84 0.84 -4.66 2.39
C ALA A 84 -0.56 -4.33 1.85
N GLU A 85 -1.54 -5.20 2.09
CA GLU A 85 -2.89 -4.98 1.60
C GLU A 85 -3.63 -3.87 2.36
N VAL A 86 -3.40 -3.73 3.66
CA VAL A 86 -3.93 -2.61 4.46
C VAL A 86 -3.36 -1.29 3.96
N ALA A 87 -2.04 -1.22 3.71
CA ALA A 87 -1.41 -0.04 3.14
C ALA A 87 -1.99 0.28 1.75
N ARG A 88 -2.22 -0.74 0.94
CA ARG A 88 -2.76 -0.60 -0.43
C ARG A 88 -4.23 -0.15 -0.46
N GLN A 89 -5.08 -0.72 0.40
CA GLN A 89 -6.53 -0.47 0.37
C GLN A 89 -6.96 0.70 1.25
N LEU A 90 -6.37 0.82 2.43
CA LEU A 90 -6.82 1.75 3.48
C LEU A 90 -5.89 2.94 3.62
N CYS A 91 -4.75 2.94 2.92
CA CYS A 91 -3.71 3.97 3.00
C CYS A 91 -3.24 4.20 4.45
N VAL A 92 -3.16 3.13 5.23
CA VAL A 92 -2.67 3.13 6.61
C VAL A 92 -1.49 2.17 6.69
N ASN A 93 -0.37 2.65 7.23
CA ASN A 93 0.78 1.80 7.52
C ASN A 93 0.65 1.26 8.94
N ILE A 94 0.73 -0.06 9.09
CA ILE A 94 0.66 -0.75 10.37
C ILE A 94 1.94 -1.54 10.56
N GLU A 95 2.51 -1.49 11.76
CA GLU A 95 3.63 -2.33 12.16
C GLU A 95 3.17 -3.79 12.42
N PRO A 96 3.99 -4.80 12.06
CA PRO A 96 3.61 -6.21 12.21
C PRO A 96 3.33 -6.64 13.65
N GLU A 97 3.90 -5.95 14.63
CA GLU A 97 3.70 -6.17 16.06
C GLU A 97 2.27 -5.82 16.50
N ASN A 98 1.64 -4.87 15.80
CA ASN A 98 0.31 -4.37 16.11
C ASN A 98 -0.79 -5.31 15.56
N LEU A 99 -0.45 -6.28 14.72
CA LEU A 99 -1.39 -7.27 14.18
C LEU A 99 -1.25 -8.61 14.91
N HIS A 100 -2.29 -9.01 15.66
CA HIS A 100 -2.28 -10.30 16.33
C HIS A 100 -2.84 -11.41 15.43
N LEU A 101 -1.96 -12.02 14.66
CA LEU A 101 -2.26 -13.20 13.85
C LEU A 101 -1.35 -14.38 14.28
N PRO A 102 -1.82 -15.28 15.17
CA PRO A 102 -0.98 -16.38 15.67
C PRO A 102 -0.75 -17.47 14.60
N SER A 103 -1.72 -17.68 13.71
CA SER A 103 -1.64 -18.65 12.61
C SER A 103 -2.00 -18.00 11.27
N PRO A 104 -1.34 -18.34 10.15
CA PRO A 104 -1.71 -17.87 8.82
C PRO A 104 -3.15 -18.24 8.45
N LEU A 105 -3.82 -17.40 7.67
CA LEU A 105 -5.18 -17.70 7.18
C LEU A 105 -5.09 -18.61 5.96
N SER A 106 -5.66 -19.81 6.05
CA SER A 106 -5.58 -20.85 5.02
C SER A 106 -6.89 -21.14 4.31
N SER A 107 -8.01 -20.56 4.75
CA SER A 107 -9.34 -20.80 4.19
C SER A 107 -9.97 -19.54 3.60
N LEU A 108 -10.93 -19.74 2.68
CA LEU A 108 -11.82 -18.68 2.24
C LEU A 108 -12.83 -18.33 3.34
N GLY A 109 -13.18 -17.05 3.47
CA GLY A 109 -14.16 -16.64 4.46
C GLY A 109 -13.99 -15.22 4.96
N GLU A 110 -14.68 -14.95 6.07
CA GLU A 110 -14.63 -13.69 6.80
C GLU A 110 -13.90 -13.95 8.11
N PHE A 111 -12.83 -13.19 8.34
CA PHE A 111 -11.96 -13.33 9.50
C PHE A 111 -11.91 -11.99 10.23
N GLU A 112 -11.93 -12.07 11.54
CA GLU A 112 -11.71 -10.93 12.41
C GLU A 112 -10.31 -11.04 13.00
N VAL A 113 -9.43 -10.08 12.66
CA VAL A 113 -8.04 -10.07 13.12
C VAL A 113 -7.87 -8.98 14.18
N PRO A 114 -7.55 -9.33 15.44
CA PRO A 114 -7.37 -8.33 16.50
C PRO A 114 -6.15 -7.43 16.26
N LEU A 115 -6.33 -6.13 16.54
CA LEU A 115 -5.30 -5.10 16.49
C LEU A 115 -4.88 -4.71 17.91
N ARG A 116 -3.57 -4.60 18.12
CA ARG A 116 -2.94 -4.11 19.35
C ARG A 116 -2.59 -2.64 19.15
N LEU A 117 -3.52 -1.77 19.52
CA LEU A 117 -3.31 -0.33 19.50
C LEU A 117 -3.02 0.19 20.92
N PRO A 118 -2.26 1.30 21.06
CA PRO A 118 -2.04 1.94 22.35
C PRO A 118 -3.35 2.37 23.02
N ARG A 119 -3.38 2.33 24.36
CA ARG A 119 -4.54 2.75 25.18
C ARG A 119 -4.90 4.24 25.05
N SER A 120 -4.04 5.05 24.43
CA SER A 120 -4.28 6.47 24.16
C SER A 120 -5.34 6.70 23.08
N ILE A 121 -5.63 5.70 22.24
CA ILE A 121 -6.68 5.78 21.23
C ILE A 121 -8.00 5.30 21.86
N PRO A 122 -9.05 6.15 21.92
CA PRO A 122 -10.32 5.77 22.51
C PRO A 122 -10.97 4.66 21.68
N LEU A 123 -11.53 3.65 22.35
CA LEU A 123 -12.25 2.57 21.68
C LEU A 123 -13.60 3.08 21.14
N PRO A 124 -14.07 2.56 20.00
CA PRO A 124 -15.40 2.87 19.49
C PRO A 124 -16.50 2.28 20.39
N GLU A 125 -17.66 2.93 20.41
CA GLU A 125 -18.79 2.55 21.25
C GLU A 125 -19.23 1.10 20.97
N GLY A 126 -19.29 0.29 22.03
CA GLY A 126 -19.76 -1.10 21.98
C GLY A 126 -18.71 -2.16 21.62
N LYS A 127 -17.43 -1.79 21.42
CA LYS A 127 -16.34 -2.75 21.17
C LYS A 127 -15.31 -2.78 22.29
N ASN A 128 -14.87 -3.99 22.66
CA ASN A 128 -13.88 -4.21 23.72
C ASN A 128 -12.42 -4.14 23.22
N TYR A 129 -12.21 -4.33 21.92
CA TYR A 129 -10.89 -4.29 21.28
C TYR A 129 -11.03 -3.81 19.82
N TRP A 130 -9.92 -3.35 19.25
CA TRP A 130 -9.86 -3.00 17.82
C TRP A 130 -9.68 -4.25 16.98
N SER A 131 -10.46 -4.38 15.91
CA SER A 131 -10.46 -5.54 15.02
C SER A 131 -10.41 -5.10 13.57
N LEU A 132 -9.63 -5.80 12.74
CA LEU A 132 -9.65 -5.67 11.29
C LEU A 132 -10.55 -6.74 10.68
N ASN A 133 -11.57 -6.33 9.93
CA ASN A 133 -12.42 -7.26 9.19
C ASN A 133 -11.76 -7.63 7.86
N VAL A 134 -11.40 -8.90 7.70
CA VAL A 134 -10.72 -9.43 6.52
C VAL A 134 -11.64 -10.41 5.80
N LYS A 135 -11.93 -10.16 4.53
CA LYS A 135 -12.68 -11.08 3.67
C LYS A 135 -11.78 -11.63 2.58
N ILE A 136 -11.61 -12.95 2.56
CA ILE A 136 -10.86 -13.65 1.52
C ILE A 136 -11.86 -14.20 0.50
N ARG A 137 -11.66 -13.83 -0.77
CA ARG A 137 -12.46 -14.26 -1.93
C ARG A 137 -11.59 -14.96 -2.96
N ARG A 138 -12.24 -15.74 -3.83
CA ARG A 138 -11.66 -16.37 -5.01
C ARG A 138 -11.43 -15.36 -6.14
#